data_AF-A0A973T2K6-F1
#
_entry.id   AF-A0A973T2K6-F1
#
_cell.length_a   1.000
_cell.length_b   1.000
_cell.length_c   1.000
_cell.angle_alpha   90.00
_cell.angle_beta   90.00
_cell.angle_gamma   90.00
#
_symmetry.space_group_name_H-M   'P 1'
#
loop_
_entity.id
_entity.type
_entity.pdbx_description
1 polymer ?
#
loop_
_entity_poly.entity_id
_entity_poly.type
_entity_poly.pdbx_seq_one_letter_code
_entity_poly.pdbx_strand_id
1 'polypeptide(L)'
;AGTDPAELAAALDRLQDQEWWPHGYDGSAVAQARLKDATSQLIGRFCLAAETATRAAYGTGRLTRYGAELVVPHETRLECAVLKAVADRYVMQRAEQELLRADQRIVVAELAEALTARAPDGLDPQFRALFDQAGDDRARKRVIVDQIASLTDASARSLHARLTGHL
;
A
#
# COMPACT_ATOMS: atom_id res chain seq x y z
N ALA A 1 9.30 -17.26 0.88
CA ALA A 1 10.56 -16.60 1.28
C ALA A 1 11.30 -17.54 2.21
N GLY A 2 12.60 -17.78 1.98
CA GLY A 2 13.41 -18.73 2.74
C GLY A 2 14.12 -18.10 3.95
N THR A 3 13.52 -17.11 4.60
CA THR A 3 14.07 -16.51 5.81
C THR A 3 13.85 -17.45 6.99
N ASP A 4 14.89 -17.70 7.77
CA ASP A 4 14.82 -18.58 8.94
C ASP A 4 13.80 -18.03 9.96
N PRO A 5 12.81 -18.83 10.41
CA PRO A 5 11.91 -18.44 11.49
C PRO A 5 12.62 -17.93 12.75
N ALA A 6 13.82 -18.43 13.06
CA ALA A 6 14.60 -17.97 14.21
C ALA A 6 15.07 -16.52 14.06
N GLU A 7 15.42 -16.07 12.84
CA GLU A 7 15.79 -14.68 12.58
C GLU A 7 14.60 -13.73 12.75
N LEU A 8 13.40 -14.19 12.40
CA LEU A 8 12.17 -13.44 12.60
C LEU A 8 11.76 -13.38 14.08
N ALA A 9 11.92 -14.49 14.82
CA ALA A 9 11.70 -14.51 16.26
C ALA A 9 12.65 -13.53 16.98
N ALA A 10 13.95 -13.59 16.67
CA ALA A 10 14.92 -12.65 17.24
C ALA A 10 14.62 -11.18 16.86
N ALA A 11 14.05 -10.93 15.67
CA ALA A 11 13.61 -9.59 15.29
C ALA A 11 12.38 -9.13 16.09
N LEU A 12 11.45 -10.03 16.41
CA LEU A 12 10.33 -9.73 17.28
C LEU A 12 10.81 -9.43 18.70
N ASP A 13 11.72 -10.25 19.24
CA ASP A 13 12.31 -10.04 20.57
C ASP A 13 12.97 -8.66 20.67
N ARG A 14 13.81 -8.28 19.69
CA ARG A 14 14.43 -6.94 19.65
C ARG A 14 13.42 -5.78 19.67
N LEU A 15 12.26 -5.96 19.05
CA LEU A 15 11.19 -4.96 19.05
C LEU A 15 10.49 -4.91 20.42
N GLN A 16 10.19 -6.06 21.00
CA GLN A 16 9.51 -6.18 22.29
C GLN A 16 10.37 -5.75 23.47
N ASP A 17 11.69 -5.86 23.34
CA ASP A 17 12.67 -5.43 24.36
C ASP A 17 12.89 -3.91 24.39
N GLN A 18 12.31 -3.15 23.45
CA GLN A 18 12.42 -1.70 23.47
C GLN A 18 11.63 -1.11 24.64
N GLU A 19 12.21 -0.17 25.39
CA GLU A 19 11.56 0.45 26.55
C GLU A 19 10.21 1.13 26.22
N TRP A 20 10.08 1.64 24.99
CA TRP A 20 8.87 2.28 24.50
C TRP A 20 7.83 1.29 23.93
N TRP A 21 8.14 0.00 23.89
CA TRP A 21 7.22 -1.02 23.39
C TRP A 21 6.02 -1.21 24.35
N PRO A 22 4.78 -1.21 23.85
CA PRO A 22 3.62 -1.37 24.71
C PRO A 22 3.48 -2.84 25.15
N HIS A 23 3.62 -3.11 26.45
CA HIS A 23 3.46 -4.45 27.04
C HIS A 23 2.00 -4.79 27.43
N GLY A 24 1.06 -3.88 27.20
CA GLY A 24 -0.35 -4.10 27.49
C GLY A 24 -1.24 -3.07 26.80
N TYR A 25 -2.49 -3.47 26.52
CA TYR A 25 -3.49 -2.62 25.91
C TYR A 25 -4.87 -2.91 26.51
N ASP A 26 -5.41 -1.94 27.24
CA ASP A 26 -6.72 -2.00 27.89
C ASP A 26 -7.75 -1.05 27.24
N GLY A 27 -7.38 -0.38 26.14
CA GLY A 27 -8.22 0.59 25.44
C GLY A 27 -8.32 1.96 26.09
N SER A 28 -7.67 2.18 27.24
CA SER A 28 -7.62 3.49 27.90
C SER A 28 -6.91 4.55 27.06
N ALA A 29 -7.17 5.83 27.34
CA ALA A 29 -6.47 6.94 26.68
C ALA A 29 -4.94 6.85 26.85
N VAL A 30 -4.47 6.33 28.00
CA VAL A 30 -3.04 6.12 28.26
C VAL A 30 -2.48 5.00 27.37
N ALA A 31 -3.19 3.87 27.25
CA ALA A 31 -2.78 2.78 26.37
C ALA A 31 -2.75 3.23 24.89
N GLN A 32 -3.73 4.04 24.46
CA GLN A 32 -3.75 4.63 23.12
C GLN A 32 -2.58 5.60 22.91
N ALA A 33 -2.25 6.43 23.90
CA ALA A 33 -1.10 7.35 23.82
C ALA A 33 0.23 6.58 23.70
N ARG A 34 0.40 5.49 24.45
CA ARG A 34 1.59 4.60 24.35
C ARG A 34 1.68 3.93 22.98
N LEU A 35 0.56 3.47 22.44
CA LEU A 35 0.53 2.87 21.10
C LEU A 35 0.92 3.89 20.01
N LYS A 36 0.44 5.13 20.13
CA LYS A 36 0.84 6.24 19.26
C LYS A 36 2.35 6.54 19.40
N ASP A 37 2.86 6.58 20.62
CA ASP A 37 4.29 6.81 20.89
C ASP A 37 5.15 5.72 20.25
N ALA A 38 4.81 4.45 20.49
CA ALA A 38 5.50 3.31 19.88
C ALA A 38 5.52 3.38 18.34
N THR A 39 4.42 3.83 17.72
CA THR A 39 4.38 4.05 16.27
C THR A 39 5.39 5.13 15.83
N SER A 40 5.50 6.22 16.61
CA SER A 40 6.44 7.31 16.33
C SER A 40 7.90 6.84 16.49
N GLN A 41 8.16 6.04 17.52
CA GLN A 41 9.48 5.46 17.80
C GLN A 41 9.91 4.48 16.71
N LEU A 42 9.01 3.63 16.21
CA LEU A 42 9.26 2.73 15.09
C LEU A 42 9.64 3.48 13.81
N ILE A 43 8.91 4.56 13.49
CA ILE A 43 9.24 5.42 12.34
C ILE A 43 10.65 6.00 12.50
N GLY A 44 10.96 6.58 13.67
CA GLY A 44 12.28 7.13 13.96
C GLY A 44 13.38 6.09 13.82
N ARG A 45 13.22 4.92 14.47
CA ARG A 45 14.18 3.81 14.44
C ARG A 45 14.48 3.35 13.00
N PHE A 46 13.45 3.11 12.19
CA PHE A 46 13.65 2.59 10.83
C PHE A 46 14.24 3.65 9.89
N CYS A 47 13.78 4.90 9.99
CA CYS A 47 14.34 6.01 9.21
C CYS A 47 15.81 6.25 9.55
N LEU A 48 16.17 6.30 10.84
CA LEU A 48 17.55 6.51 11.28
C LEU A 48 18.47 5.35 10.90
N ALA A 49 17.99 4.10 11.01
CA ALA A 49 18.77 2.93 10.60
C ALA A 49 19.06 2.96 9.09
N ALA A 50 18.05 3.27 8.27
CA ALA A 50 18.22 3.35 6.83
C ALA A 50 19.09 4.56 6.41
N GLU A 51 18.90 5.72 7.03
CA GLU A 51 19.73 6.90 6.80
C GLU A 51 21.19 6.61 7.14
N THR A 52 21.46 6.11 8.35
CA THR A 52 22.82 5.84 8.83
C THR A 52 23.53 4.85 7.92
N ALA A 53 22.87 3.75 7.54
CA ALA A 53 23.46 2.76 6.65
C ALA A 53 23.69 3.32 5.24
N THR A 54 22.78 4.14 4.73
CA THR A 54 22.93 4.79 3.41
C THR A 54 24.11 5.77 3.44
N ARG A 55 24.24 6.56 4.51
CA ARG A 55 25.37 7.49 4.72
C ARG A 55 26.69 6.77 4.88
N ALA A 56 26.71 5.62 5.54
CA ALA A 56 27.91 4.80 5.65
C ALA A 56 28.37 4.27 4.28
N ALA A 57 27.43 3.90 3.40
CA ALA A 57 27.73 3.37 2.08
C ALA A 57 28.12 4.46 1.05
N TYR A 58 27.47 5.63 1.09
CA TYR A 58 27.59 6.67 0.05
C TYR A 58 28.20 8.00 0.53
N GLY A 59 28.51 8.13 1.82
CA GLY A 59 29.08 9.33 2.44
C GLY A 59 28.06 10.43 2.78
N THR A 60 28.59 11.54 3.29
CA THR A 60 27.80 12.70 3.78
C THR A 60 27.44 13.71 2.69
N GLY A 61 27.90 13.49 1.45
CA GLY A 61 27.61 14.34 0.30
C GLY A 61 26.15 14.31 -0.14
N ARG A 62 25.85 14.97 -1.26
CA ARG A 62 24.47 15.03 -1.78
C ARG A 62 24.05 13.68 -2.35
N LEU A 63 23.06 13.03 -1.73
CA LEU A 63 22.43 11.81 -2.24
C LEU A 63 21.35 12.21 -3.25
N THR A 64 21.38 11.60 -4.44
CA THR A 64 20.42 11.88 -5.51
C THR A 64 19.86 10.56 -6.05
N ARG A 65 18.72 10.62 -6.74
CA ARG A 65 17.99 9.45 -7.26
C ARG A 65 18.87 8.43 -8.01
N TYR A 66 19.87 8.90 -8.75
CA TYR A 66 20.78 8.05 -9.54
C TYR A 66 22.21 8.01 -8.98
N GLY A 67 22.46 8.72 -7.87
CA GLY A 67 23.76 8.77 -7.22
C GLY A 67 23.85 7.98 -5.91
N ALA A 68 22.74 7.42 -5.44
CA ALA A 68 22.68 6.58 -4.25
C ALA A 68 21.44 5.68 -4.27
N GLU A 69 21.55 4.54 -3.58
CA GLU A 69 20.41 3.67 -3.26
C GLU A 69 20.14 3.68 -1.76
N LEU A 70 18.87 3.50 -1.38
CA LEU A 70 18.49 3.37 0.03
C LEU A 70 19.01 2.04 0.59
N VAL A 71 19.91 2.12 1.57
CA VAL A 71 20.43 0.95 2.28
C VAL A 71 19.60 0.73 3.53
N VAL A 72 18.85 -0.37 3.59
CA VAL A 72 18.15 -0.81 4.81
C VAL A 72 18.91 -2.00 5.40
N PRO A 73 19.44 -1.91 6.64
CA PRO A 73 20.15 -3.02 7.27
C PRO A 73 19.32 -4.30 7.32
N HIS A 74 19.99 -5.45 7.28
CA HIS A 74 19.33 -6.77 7.31
C HIS A 74 18.39 -6.92 8.50
N GLU A 75 18.86 -6.59 9.70
CA GLU A 75 18.07 -6.67 10.93
C GLU A 75 16.82 -5.79 10.88
N THR A 76 16.93 -4.57 10.32
CA THR A 76 15.79 -3.66 10.13
C THR A 76 14.79 -4.22 9.12
N ARG A 77 15.26 -4.89 8.06
CA ARG A 77 14.37 -5.58 7.11
C ARG A 77 13.58 -6.70 7.78
N LEU A 78 14.21 -7.45 8.69
CA LEU A 78 13.54 -8.50 9.47
C LEU A 78 12.49 -7.91 10.42
N GLU A 79 12.82 -6.86 11.17
CA GLU A 79 11.87 -6.15 12.05
C GLU A 79 10.65 -5.66 11.26
N CYS A 80 10.88 -5.04 10.09
CA CYS A 80 9.82 -4.64 9.17
C CYS A 80 9.00 -5.83 8.64
N ALA A 81 9.65 -6.96 8.34
CA ALA A 81 8.97 -8.15 7.84
C ALA A 81 8.04 -8.76 8.90
N VAL A 82 8.48 -8.81 10.16
CA VAL A 82 7.65 -9.26 11.29
C VAL A 82 6.42 -8.36 11.45
N LEU A 83 6.60 -7.03 11.48
CA LEU A 83 5.47 -6.10 11.62
C LEU A 83 4.49 -6.20 10.44
N LYS A 84 4.99 -6.38 9.22
CA LYS A 84 4.15 -6.65 8.04
C LYS A 84 3.41 -7.97 8.16
N ALA A 85 4.03 -9.02 8.68
CA ALA A 85 3.37 -10.30 8.89
C ALA A 85 2.25 -10.21 9.94
N VAL A 86 2.45 -9.44 11.01
CA VAL A 86 1.39 -9.14 12.00
C VAL A 86 0.23 -8.38 11.34
N ALA A 87 0.53 -7.34 10.56
CA ALA A 87 -0.49 -6.60 9.83
C ALA A 87 -1.24 -7.48 8.81
N ASP A 88 -0.52 -8.30 8.05
CA ASP A 88 -1.11 -9.24 7.11
C ASP A 88 -2.07 -10.21 7.81
N ARG A 89 -1.60 -10.86 8.88
CA ARG A 89 -2.38 -11.86 9.62
C ARG A 89 -3.61 -11.29 10.32
N TYR A 90 -3.46 -10.15 11.01
CA TYR A 90 -4.49 -9.64 11.92
C TYR A 90 -5.34 -8.51 11.34
N VAL A 91 -4.87 -7.83 10.29
CA VAL A 91 -5.59 -6.72 9.65
C VAL A 91 -6.05 -7.11 8.26
N MET A 92 -5.13 -7.58 7.40
CA MET A 92 -5.45 -7.82 6.00
C MET A 92 -6.30 -9.09 5.84
N GLN A 93 -5.86 -10.24 6.36
CA GLN A 93 -6.51 -11.55 6.20
C GLN A 93 -7.81 -11.74 7.01
N ARG A 94 -8.43 -10.66 7.52
CA ARG A 94 -9.75 -10.77 8.17
C ARG A 94 -10.81 -11.14 7.14
N ALA A 95 -11.71 -12.08 7.46
CA ALA A 95 -12.71 -12.58 6.52
C ALA A 95 -13.56 -11.47 5.89
N GLU A 96 -13.98 -10.47 6.68
CA GLU A 96 -14.71 -9.30 6.20
C GLU A 96 -13.92 -8.49 5.15
N GLN A 97 -12.60 -8.38 5.32
CA GLN A 97 -11.72 -7.67 4.39
C GLN A 97 -11.49 -8.47 3.10
N GLU A 98 -11.45 -9.80 3.17
CA GLU A 98 -11.39 -10.65 1.98
C GLU A 98 -12.68 -10.57 1.16
N LEU A 99 -13.85 -10.59 1.81
CA LEU A 99 -15.14 -10.42 1.13
C LEU A 99 -15.21 -9.06 0.42
N LEU A 100 -14.86 -7.98 1.12
CA LEU A 100 -14.82 -6.64 0.54
C LEU A 100 -13.87 -6.56 -0.67
N ARG A 101 -12.69 -7.16 -0.58
CA ARG A 101 -11.72 -7.20 -1.70
C ARG A 101 -12.22 -8.03 -2.88
N ALA A 102 -12.95 -9.11 -2.63
CA ALA A 102 -13.58 -9.90 -3.69
C ALA A 102 -14.63 -9.07 -4.44
N ASP A 103 -15.51 -8.37 -3.72
CA ASP A 103 -16.53 -7.49 -4.31
C ASP A 103 -15.89 -6.34 -5.11
N GLN A 104 -14.85 -5.70 -4.56
CA GLN A 104 -14.10 -4.64 -5.26
C GLN A 104 -13.46 -5.15 -6.56
N ARG A 105 -12.94 -6.38 -6.59
CA ARG A 105 -12.38 -6.98 -7.81
C ARG A 105 -13.45 -7.18 -8.88
N ILE A 106 -14.65 -7.63 -8.49
CA ILE A 106 -15.79 -7.77 -9.40
C ILE A 106 -16.15 -6.40 -9.99
N VAL A 107 -16.31 -5.37 -9.14
CA VAL A 107 -16.64 -4.01 -9.57
C VAL A 107 -15.61 -3.48 -10.58
N VAL A 108 -14.31 -3.64 -10.31
CA VAL A 108 -13.24 -3.17 -11.21
C VAL A 108 -13.25 -3.94 -12.54
N ALA A 109 -13.47 -5.25 -12.51
CA ALA A 109 -13.52 -6.07 -13.72
C ALA A 109 -14.72 -5.70 -14.60
N GLU A 110 -15.92 -5.67 -14.02
CA GLU A 110 -17.15 -5.31 -14.73
C GLU A 110 -17.12 -3.86 -15.23
N LEU A 111 -16.52 -2.94 -14.46
CA LEU A 111 -16.31 -1.57 -14.91
C LEU A 111 -15.37 -1.49 -16.11
N ALA A 112 -14.28 -2.28 -16.10
CA ALA A 112 -13.36 -2.35 -17.23
C ALA A 112 -14.03 -2.92 -18.49
N GLU A 113 -14.85 -3.96 -18.34
CA GLU A 113 -15.63 -4.53 -19.44
C GLU A 113 -16.65 -3.52 -19.99
N ALA A 114 -17.43 -2.89 -19.11
CA ALA A 114 -18.45 -1.93 -19.50
C ALA A 114 -17.85 -0.70 -20.20
N LEU A 115 -16.75 -0.15 -19.70
CA LEU A 115 -16.05 0.96 -20.35
C LEU A 115 -15.43 0.54 -21.68
N THR A 116 -14.87 -0.67 -21.78
CA THR A 116 -14.33 -1.18 -23.05
C THR A 116 -15.42 -1.34 -24.11
N ALA A 117 -16.60 -1.81 -23.72
CA ALA A 117 -17.71 -2.02 -24.65
C ALA A 117 -18.41 -0.71 -25.07
N ARG A 118 -18.40 0.31 -24.21
CA ARG A 118 -19.20 1.55 -24.40
C ARG A 118 -18.37 2.76 -24.78
N ALA A 119 -17.05 2.72 -24.63
CA ALA A 119 -16.18 3.86 -24.92
C ALA A 119 -16.46 4.42 -26.34
N PRO A 120 -16.54 5.75 -26.48
CA PRO A 120 -16.17 6.76 -25.48
C PRO A 120 -17.25 7.05 -24.42
N ASP A 121 -18.42 6.42 -24.48
CA ASP A 121 -19.50 6.61 -23.50
C ASP A 121 -19.15 6.01 -22.13
N GLY A 122 -19.33 6.81 -21.09
CA GLY A 122 -18.88 6.50 -19.74
C GLY A 122 -17.48 7.02 -19.40
N LEU A 123 -16.72 7.52 -20.38
CA LEU A 123 -15.46 8.22 -20.11
C LEU A 123 -15.70 9.66 -19.64
N ASP A 124 -14.95 10.09 -18.63
CA ASP A 124 -14.94 11.49 -18.20
C ASP A 124 -14.32 12.36 -19.31
N PRO A 125 -14.65 13.67 -19.39
CA PRO A 125 -14.27 14.52 -20.51
C PRO A 125 -12.77 14.48 -20.87
N GLN A 126 -11.89 14.44 -19.86
CA GLN A 126 -10.44 14.37 -20.09
C GLN A 126 -10.02 13.05 -20.75
N PHE A 127 -10.60 11.92 -20.32
CA PHE A 127 -10.26 10.61 -20.85
C PHE A 127 -10.93 10.36 -22.20
N ARG A 128 -12.12 10.90 -22.43
CA ARG A 128 -12.75 10.92 -23.76
C ARG A 128 -11.84 11.60 -24.79
N ALA A 129 -11.32 12.79 -24.48
CA ALA A 129 -10.41 13.50 -25.38
C ALA A 129 -9.13 12.70 -25.68
N LEU A 130 -8.55 12.04 -24.68
CA LEU A 130 -7.39 11.17 -24.86
C LEU A 130 -7.73 9.90 -25.65
N PHE A 131 -8.92 9.33 -25.47
CA PHE A 131 -9.39 8.15 -26.20
C PHE A 131 -9.59 8.46 -27.69
N ASP A 132 -10.14 9.62 -28.01
CA ASP A 132 -10.35 10.07 -29.39
C ASP A 132 -9.03 10.35 -30.12
N GLN A 133 -7.99 10.78 -29.38
CA GLN A 133 -6.64 11.02 -29.90
C GLN A 133 -5.77 9.76 -29.97
N ALA A 134 -6.20 8.65 -29.37
CA ALA A 134 -5.43 7.43 -29.32
C ALA A 134 -5.28 6.80 -30.72
N GLY A 135 -4.04 6.59 -31.15
CA GLY A 135 -3.73 6.08 -32.49
C GLY A 135 -3.94 4.57 -32.69
N ASP A 136 -4.12 3.81 -31.61
CA ASP A 136 -4.37 2.37 -31.65
C ASP A 136 -5.21 1.89 -30.46
N ASP A 137 -5.66 0.62 -30.53
CA ASP A 137 -6.49 0.02 -29.49
C ASP A 137 -5.74 -0.19 -28.17
N ARG A 138 -4.41 -0.30 -28.22
CA ARG A 138 -3.58 -0.39 -27.00
C ARG A 138 -3.62 0.93 -26.23
N ALA A 139 -3.47 2.05 -26.91
CA ALA A 139 -3.56 3.39 -26.35
C ALA A 139 -4.98 3.67 -25.85
N ARG A 140 -6.03 3.27 -26.59
CA ARG A 140 -7.43 3.34 -26.13
C ARG A 140 -7.66 2.55 -24.84
N LYS A 141 -7.18 1.30 -24.79
CA LYS A 141 -7.27 0.48 -23.58
C LYS A 141 -6.51 1.09 -22.41
N ARG A 142 -5.36 1.73 -22.67
CA ARG A 142 -4.61 2.43 -21.63
C ARG A 142 -5.41 3.60 -21.04
N VAL A 143 -6.09 4.38 -21.88
CA VAL A 143 -6.96 5.48 -21.43
C VAL A 143 -8.08 4.98 -20.51
N ILE A 144 -8.71 3.85 -20.85
CA ILE A 144 -9.72 3.22 -19.98
C ILE A 144 -9.11 2.82 -18.63
N VAL A 145 -7.93 2.19 -18.64
CA VAL A 145 -7.22 1.81 -17.39
C VAL A 145 -6.87 3.03 -16.55
N ASP A 146 -6.40 4.11 -17.18
CA ASP A 146 -6.05 5.35 -16.48
C ASP A 146 -7.29 6.02 -15.87
N GLN A 147 -8.44 5.96 -16.54
CA GLN A 147 -9.70 6.42 -15.95
C GLN A 147 -10.04 5.59 -14.71
N ILE A 148 -10.07 4.27 -14.82
CA ILE A 148 -10.43 3.39 -13.69
C ILE A 148 -9.48 3.62 -12.51
N ALA A 149 -8.18 3.77 -12.78
CA ALA A 149 -7.17 4.02 -11.75
C ALA A 149 -7.29 5.40 -11.08
N SER A 150 -7.96 6.36 -11.71
CA SER A 150 -8.19 7.71 -11.16
C SER A 150 -9.44 7.81 -10.28
N LEU A 151 -10.31 6.79 -10.28
CA LEU A 151 -11.54 6.79 -9.52
C LEU A 151 -11.29 6.52 -8.04
N THR A 152 -12.06 7.21 -7.20
CA THR A 152 -12.25 6.83 -5.81
C THR A 152 -13.18 5.62 -5.70
N ASP A 153 -13.15 4.90 -4.58
CA ASP A 153 -14.09 3.80 -4.31
C ASP A 153 -15.56 4.21 -4.53
N ALA A 154 -15.94 5.40 -4.09
CA ALA A 154 -17.31 5.91 -4.23
C ALA A 154 -17.67 6.20 -5.70
N SER A 155 -16.77 6.85 -6.44
CA SER A 155 -17.01 7.16 -7.85
C SER A 155 -16.93 5.92 -8.75
N ALA A 156 -16.09 4.94 -8.42
CA ALA A 156 -16.03 3.66 -9.11
C ALA A 156 -17.35 2.90 -8.98
N ARG A 157 -17.92 2.81 -7.77
CA ARG A 157 -19.22 2.17 -7.53
C ARG A 157 -20.37 2.91 -8.24
N SER A 158 -20.38 4.24 -8.17
CA SER A 158 -21.42 5.05 -8.83
C SER A 158 -21.36 4.90 -10.36
N LEU A 159 -20.15 4.91 -10.94
CA LEU A 159 -19.96 4.71 -12.37
C LEU A 159 -20.34 3.29 -12.79
N HIS A 160 -19.90 2.28 -12.03
CA HIS A 160 -20.25 0.89 -12.25
C HIS A 160 -21.76 0.68 -12.28
N ALA A 161 -22.49 1.10 -11.25
CA ALA A 161 -23.95 1.01 -11.19
C ALA A 161 -24.64 1.66 -12.40
N ARG A 162 -24.19 2.86 -12.79
CA ARG A 162 -24.71 3.58 -13.97
C ARG A 162 -24.45 2.84 -15.28
N LEU A 163 -23.34 2.12 -15.39
CA LEU A 163 -22.95 1.45 -16.62
C LEU A 163 -23.49 0.02 -16.74
N THR A 164 -23.67 -0.68 -15.62
CA THR A 164 -24.17 -2.08 -15.56
C THR A 164 -25.66 -2.19 -15.26
N GLY A 165 -26.33 -1.09 -14.92
CA GLY A 165 -27.79 -1.05 -14.80
C GLY A 165 -28.36 -1.58 -13.47
N HIS A 166 -27.51 -1.71 -12.45
CA HIS A 166 -27.97 -2.03 -11.10
C HIS A 166 -28.49 -0.76 -10.40
N LEU A 167 -29.83 -0.61 -10.37
CA LEU A 167 -30.55 0.22 -9.40
C LEU A 167 -30.66 -0.53 -8.07
#